data_AF-A0A917VYU8-F1
#
_entry.id   AF-A0A917VYU8-F1
#
_cell.length_a   1.000
_cell.length_b   1.000
_cell.length_c   1.000
_cell.angle_alpha   90.00
_cell.angle_beta   90.00
_cell.angle_gamma   90.00
#
_symmetry.space_group_name_H-M   'P 1'
#
loop_
_entity.id
_entity.type
_entity.pdbx_description
1 polymer ?
#
loop_
_entity_poly.entity_id
_entity_poly.type
_entity_poly.pdbx_seq_one_letter_code
_entity_poly.pdbx_strand_id
1 'polypeptide(L)'
;MELRDSRAGGTVGSEATIVHATPITARWWTWAGYRANATLAASMSTIAARHRPDDFGIPLRPDLTADLWRGALETVRSGLPALEQPAADQRAVRGLKFSDVLPPDLASATIAARLADLDGARRVLSEKVRFLRIG
;
A
#
# COMPACT_ATOMS: atom_id res chain seq x y z
N MET A 1 -4.07 -9.75 -17.24
CA MET A 1 -3.19 -8.86 -18.03
C MET A 1 -3.94 -7.60 -18.43
N GLU A 2 -5.10 -7.69 -19.09
CA GLU A 2 -5.93 -6.54 -19.56
C GLU A 2 -6.34 -5.50 -18.49
N LEU A 3 -6.58 -5.92 -17.23
CA LEU A 3 -6.98 -5.01 -16.14
C LEU A 3 -5.81 -4.17 -15.57
N ARG A 4 -4.56 -4.60 -15.78
CA ARG A 4 -3.38 -3.82 -15.35
C ARG A 4 -3.09 -2.70 -16.35
N ASP A 5 -3.13 -3.02 -17.64
CA ASP A 5 -2.82 -2.08 -18.72
C ASP A 5 -3.86 -0.95 -18.83
N SER A 6 -5.15 -1.27 -18.69
CA SER A 6 -6.26 -0.31 -18.81
C SER A 6 -6.31 0.75 -17.70
N ARG A 7 -5.86 0.41 -16.48
CA ARG A 7 -5.84 1.35 -15.34
C ARG A 7 -4.51 2.05 -15.13
N ALA A 8 -3.41 1.50 -15.66
CA ALA A 8 -2.08 2.11 -15.56
C ALA A 8 -1.64 2.89 -16.81
N GLY A 9 -2.41 2.85 -17.91
CA GLY A 9 -2.19 3.70 -19.09
C GLY A 9 -1.07 3.24 -20.03
N GLY A 10 -0.68 1.96 -20.01
CA GLY A 10 0.33 1.43 -20.95
C GLY A 10 0.71 -0.03 -20.67
N THR A 11 1.24 -0.70 -21.69
CA THR A 11 1.61 -2.13 -21.71
C THR A 11 2.64 -2.46 -20.63
N VAL A 12 2.22 -3.11 -19.55
CA VAL A 12 3.09 -3.51 -18.44
C VAL A 12 3.13 -5.03 -18.33
N GLY A 13 4.35 -5.57 -18.42
CA GLY A 13 4.60 -6.99 -18.18
C GLY A 13 4.13 -7.40 -16.77
N SER A 14 3.65 -8.62 -16.62
CA SER A 14 3.06 -9.15 -15.38
C SER A 14 3.97 -9.13 -14.14
N GLU A 15 5.25 -8.80 -14.28
CA GLU A 15 6.29 -8.87 -13.24
C GLU A 15 6.73 -7.51 -12.66
N ALA A 16 6.07 -6.41 -13.03
CA ALA A 16 6.41 -5.10 -12.49
C ALA A 16 5.19 -4.35 -11.96
N THR A 17 5.34 -3.77 -10.77
CA THR A 17 4.44 -2.74 -10.25
C THR A 17 4.78 -1.38 -10.86
N ILE A 18 3.84 -0.44 -10.80
CA ILE A 18 3.96 0.84 -11.52
C ILE A 18 3.70 1.99 -10.57
N VAL A 19 4.61 2.95 -10.54
CA VAL A 19 4.32 4.26 -9.95
C VAL A 19 3.96 5.21 -11.07
N HIS A 20 2.74 5.71 -11.04
CA HIS A 20 2.25 6.73 -11.95
C HIS A 20 2.19 8.07 -11.21
N ALA A 21 2.95 9.06 -11.67
CA ALA A 21 3.00 10.39 -11.08
C ALA A 21 2.68 11.47 -12.13
N THR A 22 1.77 12.37 -11.79
CA THR A 22 1.38 13.57 -12.55
C THR A 22 1.70 14.82 -11.70
N PRO A 23 1.53 16.05 -12.20
CA PRO A 23 1.75 17.25 -11.40
C PRO A 23 0.84 17.38 -10.17
N ILE A 24 -0.32 16.70 -10.17
CA ILE A 24 -1.35 16.86 -9.14
C ILE A 24 -1.70 15.57 -8.39
N THR A 25 -1.32 14.40 -8.91
CA THR A 25 -1.64 13.09 -8.31
C THR A 25 -0.50 12.11 -8.52
N ALA A 26 -0.29 11.23 -7.54
CA ALA A 26 0.63 10.10 -7.68
C ALA A 26 0.01 8.83 -7.09
N ARG A 27 0.33 7.68 -7.69
CA ARG A 27 -0.21 6.39 -7.28
C ARG A 27 0.74 5.24 -7.61
N TRP A 28 0.82 4.28 -6.70
CA TRP A 28 1.51 3.01 -6.93
C TRP A 28 0.49 1.89 -7.19
N TRP A 29 0.53 1.32 -8.38
CA TRP A 29 -0.28 0.19 -8.80
C TRP A 29 0.45 -1.12 -8.51
N THR A 30 -0.16 -1.94 -7.65
CA THR A 30 0.41 -3.19 -7.11
C THR A 30 -0.46 -4.41 -7.41
N TRP A 31 -1.80 -4.23 -7.46
CA TRP A 31 -2.80 -5.30 -7.56
C TRP A 31 -2.66 -6.39 -6.50
N ALA A 32 -2.08 -6.07 -5.34
CA ALA A 32 -1.81 -7.02 -4.27
C ALA A 32 -2.99 -7.24 -3.30
N GLY A 33 -4.13 -6.57 -3.56
CA GLY A 33 -5.28 -6.57 -2.65
C GLY A 33 -5.14 -5.56 -1.51
N TYR A 34 -6.27 -5.21 -0.89
CA TYR A 34 -6.34 -4.13 0.10
C TYR A 34 -5.41 -4.35 1.29
N ARG A 35 -5.31 -5.58 1.82
CA ARG A 35 -4.52 -5.90 3.01
C ARG A 35 -3.03 -5.64 2.80
N ALA A 36 -2.47 -6.15 1.70
CA ALA A 36 -1.07 -5.92 1.34
C ALA A 36 -0.80 -4.43 1.08
N ASN A 37 -1.72 -3.76 0.38
CA ASN A 37 -1.59 -2.34 0.09
C ASN A 37 -1.69 -1.46 1.35
N ALA A 38 -2.51 -1.83 2.32
CA ALA A 38 -2.60 -1.17 3.61
C ALA A 38 -1.31 -1.33 4.43
N THR A 39 -0.75 -2.54 4.47
CA THR A 39 0.57 -2.80 5.09
C THR A 39 1.68 -1.96 4.44
N LEU A 40 1.73 -1.91 3.11
CA LEU A 40 2.71 -1.10 2.38
C LEU A 40 2.53 0.40 2.64
N ALA A 41 1.29 0.90 2.62
CA ALA A 41 0.99 2.30 2.89
C ALA A 41 1.39 2.73 4.31
N ALA A 42 1.17 1.87 5.31
CA ALA A 42 1.63 2.11 6.67
C ALA A 42 3.17 2.15 6.74
N SER A 43 3.83 1.16 6.12
CA SER A 43 5.30 1.05 6.11
C SER A 43 6.00 2.16 5.33
N MET A 44 5.30 2.81 4.39
CA MET A 44 5.82 3.89 3.55
C MET A 44 5.12 5.23 3.86
N SER A 45 4.79 5.47 5.13
CA SER A 45 4.03 6.64 5.60
C SER A 45 4.63 7.99 5.18
N THR A 46 5.94 8.05 4.91
CA THR A 46 6.62 9.25 4.41
C THR A 46 6.21 9.62 3.00
N ILE A 47 5.78 8.68 2.16
CA ILE A 47 5.38 8.93 0.76
C ILE A 47 3.93 8.56 0.46
N ALA A 48 3.29 7.75 1.30
CA ALA A 48 1.87 7.43 1.18
C ALA A 48 1.01 8.68 1.39
N ALA A 49 -0.08 8.78 0.63
CA ALA A 49 -1.08 9.82 0.84
C ALA A 49 -1.93 9.53 2.09
N ARG A 50 -2.70 10.53 2.54
CA ARG A 50 -3.69 10.35 3.62
C ARG A 50 -4.89 9.51 3.20
N HIS A 51 -5.18 9.45 1.90
CA HIS A 51 -6.26 8.63 1.36
C HIS A 51 -5.93 7.15 1.51
N ARG A 52 -6.96 6.32 1.73
CA ARG A 52 -6.75 4.88 1.90
C ARG A 52 -6.35 4.20 0.60
N PRO A 53 -5.50 3.17 0.66
CA PRO A 53 -5.32 2.25 -0.46
C PRO A 53 -6.60 1.47 -0.74
N ASP A 54 -6.66 0.90 -1.94
CA ASP A 54 -7.69 -0.05 -2.38
C ASP A 54 -7.03 -1.36 -2.83
N ASP A 55 -7.80 -2.27 -3.43
CA ASP A 55 -7.30 -3.57 -3.89
C ASP A 55 -6.26 -3.49 -5.02
N PHE A 56 -6.22 -2.37 -5.74
CA PHE A 56 -5.41 -2.21 -6.94
C PHE A 56 -4.15 -1.38 -6.71
N GLY A 57 -4.15 -0.50 -5.72
CA GLY A 57 -2.98 0.33 -5.45
C GLY A 57 -3.08 1.28 -4.27
N ILE A 58 -2.00 2.05 -4.13
CA ILE A 58 -1.72 2.92 -3.00
C ILE A 58 -1.62 4.35 -3.52
N PRO A 59 -2.47 5.28 -3.06
CA PRO A 59 -2.31 6.68 -3.36
C PRO A 59 -1.05 7.23 -2.68
N LEU A 60 -0.28 8.02 -3.42
CA LEU A 60 0.98 8.64 -2.97
C LEU A 60 0.82 10.16 -2.92
N ARG A 61 1.73 10.82 -2.20
CA ARG A 61 1.75 12.29 -2.12
C ARG A 61 1.95 12.93 -3.51
N PRO A 62 1.31 14.07 -3.80
CA PRO A 62 1.37 14.70 -5.12
C PRO A 62 2.76 15.27 -5.47
N ASP A 63 3.54 15.65 -4.47
CA ASP A 63 4.93 16.11 -4.58
C ASP A 63 5.96 14.97 -4.73
N LEU A 64 5.49 13.73 -4.99
CA LEU A 64 6.37 12.57 -5.12
C LEU A 64 7.37 12.76 -6.28
N THR A 65 8.65 12.72 -5.95
CA THR A 65 9.76 12.67 -6.92
C THR A 65 10.30 11.25 -7.05
N ALA A 66 11.02 10.98 -8.14
CA ALA A 66 11.68 9.69 -8.33
C ALA A 66 12.72 9.40 -7.24
N ASP A 67 13.37 10.43 -6.69
CA ASP A 67 14.34 10.29 -5.59
C ASP A 67 13.66 9.94 -4.28
N LEU A 68 12.56 10.63 -3.93
CA LEU A 68 11.77 10.30 -2.74
C LEU A 68 11.21 8.88 -2.83
N TRP A 69 10.72 8.48 -4.00
CA TRP A 69 10.27 7.12 -4.26
C TRP A 69 11.38 6.09 -4.03
N ARG A 70 12.54 6.27 -4.67
CA ARG A 70 13.67 5.33 -4.57
C ARG A 70 14.18 5.23 -3.14
N GLY A 71 14.35 6.36 -2.46
CA GLY A 71 14.82 6.39 -1.07
C GLY A 71 13.85 5.63 -0.15
N ALA A 72 12.56 5.93 -0.20
CA ALA A 72 11.56 5.24 0.62
C ALA A 72 11.48 3.74 0.31
N LEU A 73 11.53 3.35 -0.96
CA LEU A 73 11.50 1.95 -1.37
C LEU A 73 12.73 1.19 -0.85
N GLU A 74 13.92 1.78 -0.94
CA GLU A 74 15.15 1.17 -0.45
C GLU A 74 15.15 1.04 1.08
N THR A 75 14.70 2.07 1.80
CA THR A 75 14.53 2.02 3.25
C THR A 75 13.66 0.83 3.66
N VAL A 76 12.47 0.68 3.08
CA VAL A 76 11.58 -0.43 3.43
C VAL A 76 12.14 -1.80 2.98
N ARG A 77 12.82 -1.88 1.84
CA ARG A 77 13.48 -3.11 1.36
C ARG A 77 14.64 -3.55 2.24
N SER A 78 15.35 -2.62 2.86
CA SER A 78 16.41 -2.92 3.83
C SER A 78 15.90 -3.63 5.09
N GLY A 79 14.57 -3.64 5.30
CA GLY A 79 13.92 -4.22 6.47
C GLY A 79 13.96 -3.32 7.71
N LEU A 80 14.43 -2.08 7.57
CA LEU A 80 14.52 -1.08 8.64
C LEU A 80 13.83 0.23 8.24
N PRO A 81 12.71 0.62 8.89
CA PRO A 81 11.99 -0.12 9.93
C PRO A 81 11.33 -1.40 9.38
N ALA A 82 10.98 -2.33 10.28
CA ALA A 82 10.18 -3.49 9.92
C ALA A 82 8.82 -3.05 9.36
N LEU A 83 8.21 -3.90 8.52
CA LEU A 83 6.88 -3.63 7.98
C LEU A 83 5.88 -3.34 9.10
N GLU A 84 5.17 -2.23 8.96
CA GLU A 84 4.19 -1.77 9.93
C GLU A 84 2.82 -2.45 9.71
N GLN A 85 2.11 -2.70 10.81
CA GLN A 85 0.74 -3.16 10.73
C GLN A 85 -0.18 -1.97 10.41
N PRO A 86 -1.10 -2.10 9.44
CA PRO A 86 -2.02 -1.02 9.13
C PRO A 86 -2.92 -0.75 10.34
N ALA A 87 -3.14 0.53 10.64
CA ALA A 87 -4.09 0.91 11.68
C ALA A 87 -5.47 0.34 11.35
N ALA A 88 -6.02 -0.47 12.26
CA ALA A 88 -7.36 -1.00 12.12
C ALA A 88 -8.37 0.15 12.07
N ASP A 89 -9.26 0.14 11.08
CA ASP A 89 -10.37 1.08 11.06
C ASP A 89 -11.32 0.76 12.22
N GLN A 90 -11.30 1.59 13.26
CA GLN A 90 -12.19 1.45 14.41
C GLN A 90 -13.68 1.41 14.02
N ARG A 91 -14.08 1.93 12.85
CA ARG A 91 -15.45 1.78 12.35
C ARG A 91 -15.75 0.37 11.81
N ALA A 92 -14.78 -0.29 11.19
CA ALA A 92 -14.91 -1.69 10.80
C ALA A 92 -14.91 -2.63 12.02
N VAL A 93 -14.21 -2.24 13.10
CA VAL A 93 -14.21 -2.99 14.38
C VAL A 93 -15.60 -2.96 15.04
N ARG A 94 -16.25 -1.80 15.10
CA ARG A 94 -17.55 -1.61 15.78
C ARG A 94 -18.74 -2.35 15.14
N GLY A 95 -18.62 -2.81 13.90
CA GLY A 95 -19.69 -3.54 13.20
C GLY A 95 -19.64 -5.06 13.38
N LEU A 96 -18.63 -5.58 14.09
CA LEU A 96 -18.43 -7.02 14.26
C LEU A 96 -19.07 -7.47 15.56
N LYS A 97 -19.97 -8.46 15.51
CA LYS A 97 -20.58 -9.07 16.72
C LYS A 97 -19.54 -9.56 17.75
N PHE A 98 -18.28 -9.75 17.34
CA PHE A 98 -17.17 -10.13 18.20
C PHE A 98 -16.56 -8.97 19.00
N SER A 99 -16.73 -7.70 18.58
CA SER A 99 -16.20 -6.54 19.31
C SER A 99 -16.92 -6.28 20.63
N ASP A 100 -18.11 -6.83 20.80
CA ASP A 100 -18.89 -6.71 22.04
C ASP A 100 -18.38 -7.63 23.15
N VAL A 101 -17.44 -8.55 22.83
CA VAL A 101 -16.94 -9.60 23.75
C VAL A 101 -15.46 -9.41 24.09
N LEU A 102 -14.75 -8.49 23.42
CA LEU A 102 -13.33 -8.21 23.66
C LEU A 102 -13.12 -6.76 24.13
N PRO A 103 -12.18 -6.49 25.04
CA PRO A 103 -11.74 -5.14 25.32
C PRO A 103 -11.32 -4.41 24.01
N PRO A 104 -11.66 -3.12 23.83
CA PRO A 104 -11.50 -2.41 22.56
C PRO A 104 -10.10 -2.47 21.93
N ASP A 105 -9.05 -2.47 22.76
CA ASP A 105 -7.66 -2.51 22.32
C ASP A 105 -7.28 -3.88 21.74
N LEU A 106 -7.79 -4.97 22.34
CA LEU A 106 -7.57 -6.34 21.87
C LEU A 106 -8.35 -6.65 20.59
N ALA A 107 -9.57 -6.14 20.46
CA ALA A 107 -10.35 -6.25 19.24
C ALA A 107 -9.64 -5.54 18.07
N SER A 108 -9.12 -4.34 18.31
CA SER A 108 -8.39 -3.55 17.32
C SER A 108 -7.08 -4.23 16.91
N ALA A 109 -6.29 -4.74 17.87
CA ALA A 109 -5.04 -5.45 17.59
C ALA A 109 -5.27 -6.77 16.82
N THR A 110 -6.30 -7.53 17.16
CA THR A 110 -6.65 -8.79 16.46
C THR A 110 -7.08 -8.52 15.01
N ILE A 111 -7.83 -7.45 14.79
CA ILE A 111 -8.28 -7.05 13.46
C ILE A 111 -7.12 -6.49 12.64
N ALA A 112 -6.25 -5.66 13.24
CA ALA A 112 -5.02 -5.19 12.61
C ALA A 112 -4.13 -6.36 12.19
N ALA A 113 -3.94 -7.36 13.06
CA ALA A 113 -3.16 -8.56 12.77
C ALA A 113 -3.78 -9.41 11.65
N ARG A 114 -5.11 -9.48 11.55
CA ARG A 114 -5.79 -10.17 10.44
C ARG A 114 -5.83 -9.36 9.15
N LEU A 115 -5.73 -8.03 9.23
CA LEU A 115 -5.73 -7.12 8.09
C LEU A 115 -4.33 -6.91 7.53
N ALA A 116 -3.27 -7.13 8.31
CA ALA A 116 -1.91 -7.08 7.81
C ALA A 116 -1.64 -8.29 6.91
N ASP A 117 -1.17 -8.01 5.69
CA ASP A 117 -0.61 -9.03 4.80
C ASP A 117 0.87 -8.72 4.57
N LEU A 118 1.69 -9.16 5.54
CA LEU A 118 3.14 -8.93 5.51
C LEU A 118 3.81 -9.68 4.36
N ASP A 119 3.33 -10.87 4.02
CA ASP A 119 3.90 -11.69 2.96
C ASP A 119 3.52 -11.14 1.58
N GLY A 120 2.28 -10.67 1.41
CA GLY A 120 1.84 -9.92 0.24
C GLY A 120 2.63 -8.64 0.05
N ALA A 121 2.86 -7.87 1.12
CA ALA A 121 3.71 -6.68 1.09
C ALA A 121 5.16 -7.00 0.70
N ARG A 122 5.77 -8.05 1.28
CA ARG A 122 7.13 -8.50 0.91
C ARG A 122 7.22 -8.93 -0.55
N ARG A 123 6.20 -9.64 -1.07
CA ARG A 123 6.13 -10.02 -2.49
C ARG A 123 6.13 -8.79 -3.39
N VAL A 124 5.30 -7.80 -3.09
CA VAL A 124 5.28 -6.54 -3.86
C VAL A 124 6.63 -5.82 -3.79
N LEU A 125 7.27 -5.81 -2.62
CA LEU A 125 8.59 -5.17 -2.46
C LEU A 125 9.69 -5.90 -3.25
N SER A 126 9.58 -7.19 -3.51
CA SER A 126 10.55 -7.91 -4.35
C SER A 126 10.30 -7.76 -5.85
N GLU A 127 9.12 -7.29 -6.25
CA GLU A 127 8.80 -7.02 -7.65
C GLU A 127 9.60 -5.81 -8.19
N LYS A 128 9.83 -5.81 -9.51
CA LYS A 128 10.39 -4.65 -10.19
C LYS A 128 9.37 -3.51 -10.13
N VAL A 129 9.84 -2.27 -10.00
CA VAL A 129 8.96 -1.10 -10.04
C VAL A 129 9.35 -0.21 -11.21
N ARG A 130 8.37 0.16 -12.04
CA ARG A 130 8.55 1.16 -13.09
C ARG A 130 7.96 2.50 -12.63
N PHE A 131 8.78 3.55 -12.64
CA PHE A 131 8.33 4.91 -12.32
C PHE A 131 8.01 5.66 -13.62
N LEU A 132 6.76 6.04 -13.78
CA LEU A 132 6.23 6.77 -14.93
C LEU A 132 5.78 8.15 -14.47
N ARG A 133 6.45 9.19 -14.98
CA ARG A 133 6.02 10.58 -14.78
C ARG A 133 5.40 11.11 -16.05
N ILE A 134 4.17 11.61 -15.96
CA ILE A 134 3.48 12.31 -17.05
C ILE A 134 3.51 13.81 -16.71
N GLY A 135 4.03 14.60 -17.65
CA GLY A 135 4.14 16.06 -17.56
C GLY A 135 2.84 16.77 -17.85
#